data_AF-A0A0G4NK30-F1
#
_entry.id   AF-A0A0G4NK30-F1
#
_cell.length_a   1.000
_cell.length_b   1.000
_cell.length_c   1.000
_cell.angle_alpha   90.00
_cell.angle_beta   90.00
_cell.angle_gamma   90.00
#
_symmetry.space_group_name_H-M   'P 1'
#
loop_
_entity.id
_entity.type
_entity.pdbx_description
1 polymer ?
#
loop_
_entity_poly.entity_id
_entity_poly.type
_entity_poly.pdbx_seq_one_letter_code
_entity_poly.pdbx_strand_id
1 'polypeptide(L)'
;MAHKKIGASDDINAISLATDQHRRSYLGVTSMSAVMGALFRLCPAAKARTIEFSKELSKEQHMHHQQASDLISGPNLPALNQLREQRCVEFYFEHIHAITPILNEEEFRRTYKEATRQDASWLGLLNMVLTLGSIASGSNTLHVQYYKQARVFLDLDSLGSGNMESLQALCLLGGYYLHYRNSPNMAYAVLGAAQRVAIALGLHRDSSRRTHDQGADTNQENLLRIETRRRTWWSLFCLDTWASMTLGRPTCGRWDNTTMDTLPPSLLSPDDHCACNRIQHRFAQLRRMSAIEALAFDQELRDWYETLPSVVKYTANSPPRVTTAREFLRNRYLNVRLVLSRPFLLHLAHGNAKQRIFAPEEEQMIDTCRSIAAEAIDAITLHWTPNHIHVWNSAWYLFQACMVPLLSIAMETAWRPGMFPKRVDRWSASLTKALDIFNDMKPWMRGSDRAAHMVATLFQAVTVTVENQVRPSTSPEGAWELPGWCDEQLADIDWNMFLSEENAFNVWQTQS
;
A
#
# COMPACT_ATOMS: atom_id res chain seq x y z
N MET A 1 20.07 -29.76 -2.57
CA MET A 1 19.93 -28.46 -1.85
C MET A 1 18.45 -28.15 -1.74
N ALA A 2 17.87 -28.25 -0.55
CA ALA A 2 16.49 -27.84 -0.34
C ALA A 2 16.38 -26.31 -0.50
N HIS A 3 15.64 -25.85 -1.50
CA HIS A 3 15.26 -24.43 -1.58
C HIS A 3 14.50 -24.09 -0.30
N LYS A 4 15.15 -23.32 0.60
CA LYS A 4 14.50 -22.69 1.75
C LYS A 4 13.32 -21.90 1.18
N LYS A 5 12.09 -22.38 1.38
CA LYS A 5 10.89 -21.65 0.97
C LYS A 5 10.94 -20.32 1.71
N ILE A 6 11.17 -19.24 0.95
CA ILE A 6 11.14 -17.88 1.44
C ILE A 6 9.69 -17.64 1.89
N GLY A 7 9.46 -17.69 3.21
CA GLY A 7 8.18 -17.35 3.81
C GLY A 7 7.79 -15.92 3.45
N ALA A 8 6.50 -15.67 3.28
CA ALA A 8 5.95 -14.32 3.19
C ALA A 8 6.17 -13.63 4.54
N SER A 9 7.06 -12.63 4.58
CA SER A 9 7.25 -11.76 5.75
C SER A 9 6.37 -10.54 5.58
N ASP A 10 5.59 -10.18 6.60
CA ASP A 10 4.81 -8.93 6.60
C ASP A 10 5.75 -7.72 6.82
N ASP A 11 6.44 -7.36 5.73
CA ASP A 11 7.33 -6.21 5.63
C ASP A 11 6.53 -4.89 5.50
N ILE A 12 5.30 -4.98 4.98
CA ILE A 12 4.45 -3.82 4.66
C ILE A 12 3.93 -3.16 5.95
N ASN A 13 3.53 -3.97 6.94
CA ASN A 13 3.08 -3.48 8.25
C ASN A 13 4.20 -3.42 9.29
N ALA A 14 5.47 -3.58 8.87
CA ALA A 14 6.64 -3.62 9.76
C ALA A 14 6.60 -4.75 10.83
N ILE A 15 5.72 -5.75 10.70
CA ILE A 15 5.52 -6.82 11.70
C ILE A 15 6.69 -7.81 11.69
N SER A 16 7.29 -8.07 10.52
CA SER A 16 8.42 -8.99 10.37
C SER A 16 9.79 -8.37 10.61
N LEU A 17 9.87 -7.05 10.81
CA LEU A 17 11.13 -6.35 11.17
C LEU A 17 11.68 -6.81 12.53
N ALA A 18 10.88 -7.51 13.33
CA ALA A 18 11.28 -7.99 14.64
C ALA A 18 12.08 -9.29 14.66
N THR A 19 12.14 -10.02 13.54
CA THR A 19 12.65 -11.40 13.53
C THR A 19 13.58 -11.73 12.37
N ASP A 20 13.54 -11.00 11.24
CA ASP A 20 14.37 -11.32 10.07
C ASP A 20 15.67 -10.49 10.00
N GLN A 21 16.74 -10.99 10.61
CA GLN A 21 18.07 -10.36 10.61
C GLN A 21 18.71 -10.27 9.20
N HIS A 22 18.21 -11.00 8.19
CA HIS A 22 18.88 -11.16 6.89
C HIS A 22 18.19 -10.40 5.74
N ARG A 23 17.02 -9.80 5.96
CA ARG A 23 16.34 -8.99 4.94
C ARG A 23 16.56 -7.50 5.15
N ARG A 24 17.51 -6.96 4.37
CA ARG A 24 17.72 -5.52 4.25
C ARG A 24 16.83 -4.98 3.14
N SER A 25 15.97 -4.03 3.48
CA SER A 25 15.05 -3.37 2.55
C SER A 25 14.99 -1.90 2.92
N TYR A 26 15.21 -1.01 1.95
CA TYR A 26 15.05 0.43 2.21
C TYR A 26 13.59 0.74 2.53
N LEU A 27 13.40 1.44 3.64
CA LEU A 27 12.12 1.96 4.14
C LEU A 27 12.31 3.44 4.47
N GLY A 28 11.66 4.31 3.71
CA GLY A 28 11.75 5.76 3.89
C GLY A 28 10.91 6.28 5.07
N VAL A 29 10.99 7.60 5.31
CA VAL A 29 10.29 8.31 6.40
C VAL A 29 8.76 8.18 6.36
N THR A 30 8.19 7.89 5.19
CA THR A 30 6.74 7.69 5.03
C THR A 30 6.27 6.30 5.45
N SER A 31 7.20 5.35 5.62
CA SER A 31 6.89 3.96 5.94
C SER A 31 6.39 3.77 7.38
N MET A 32 5.74 2.63 7.62
CA MET A 32 5.29 2.26 8.96
C MET A 32 6.42 2.01 9.95
N SER A 33 7.61 1.64 9.46
CA SER A 33 8.78 1.44 10.32
C SER A 33 9.19 2.72 11.05
N ALA A 34 9.07 3.89 10.41
CA ALA A 34 9.34 5.19 11.01
C ALA A 34 8.42 5.49 12.20
N VAL A 35 7.12 5.22 12.05
CA VAL A 35 6.13 5.42 13.12
C VAL A 35 6.34 4.44 14.27
N MET A 36 6.59 3.17 13.95
CA MET A 36 6.89 2.14 14.94
C MET A 36 8.15 2.49 15.73
N GLY A 37 9.22 2.92 15.05
CA GLY A 37 10.45 3.37 15.70
C GLY A 37 10.22 4.53 16.67
N ALA A 38 9.43 5.53 16.27
CA ALA A 38 9.05 6.62 17.17
C ALA A 38 8.23 6.15 18.38
N LEU A 39 7.24 5.30 18.13
CA LEU A 39 6.37 4.75 19.18
C LEU A 39 7.16 3.94 20.20
N PHE A 40 8.12 3.12 19.76
CA PHE A 40 8.93 2.29 20.66
C PHE A 40 9.96 3.06 21.47
N ARG A 41 10.48 4.17 20.95
CA ARG A 41 11.30 5.07 21.77
C ARG A 41 10.48 5.74 22.86
N LEU A 42 9.24 6.14 22.56
CA LEU A 42 8.33 6.74 23.54
C LEU A 42 7.74 5.72 24.52
N CYS A 43 7.52 4.48 24.07
CA CYS A 43 6.95 3.39 24.84
C CYS A 43 7.76 2.08 24.64
N PRO A 44 8.85 1.87 25.41
CA PRO A 44 9.66 0.65 25.30
C PRO A 44 8.88 -0.64 25.58
N ALA A 45 7.83 -0.57 26.41
CA ALA A 45 6.93 -1.70 26.67
C ALA A 45 6.22 -2.19 25.40
N ALA A 46 5.90 -1.29 24.47
CA ALA A 46 5.34 -1.68 23.18
C ALA A 46 6.36 -2.49 22.34
N LYS A 47 7.66 -2.14 22.37
CA LYS A 47 8.72 -2.88 21.66
C LYS A 47 8.80 -4.31 22.18
N ALA A 48 8.82 -4.47 23.50
CA ALA A 48 8.88 -5.78 24.14
C ALA A 48 7.70 -6.69 23.75
N ARG A 49 6.47 -6.16 23.82
CA ARG A 49 5.26 -6.92 23.45
C ARG A 49 5.21 -7.27 21.96
N THR A 50 5.64 -6.37 21.08
CA THR A 50 5.72 -6.67 19.63
C THR A 50 6.74 -7.76 19.33
N ILE A 51 7.88 -7.80 20.03
CA ILE A 51 8.89 -8.86 19.87
C ILE A 51 8.34 -10.20 20.35
N GLU A 52 7.67 -10.23 21.51
CA GLU A 52 7.03 -11.44 22.05
C GLU A 52 6.00 -11.99 21.07
N PHE A 53 5.11 -11.14 20.57
CA PHE A 53 4.14 -11.50 19.54
C PHE A 53 4.81 -12.07 18.27
N SER A 54 5.90 -11.46 17.80
CA SER A 54 6.64 -11.97 16.62
C SER A 54 7.28 -13.35 16.85
N LYS A 55 7.74 -13.64 18.08
CA LYS A 55 8.27 -14.95 18.46
C LYS A 55 7.18 -16.02 18.49
N GLU A 56 6.00 -15.70 19.01
CA GLU A 56 4.84 -16.61 19.00
C GLU A 56 4.41 -16.95 17.57
N LEU A 57 4.33 -15.94 16.70
CA LEU A 57 4.01 -16.10 15.28
C LEU A 57 4.97 -17.05 14.56
N SER A 58 6.28 -16.91 14.82
CA SER A 58 7.30 -17.74 14.18
C SER A 58 7.15 -19.23 14.55
N LYS A 59 6.65 -19.52 15.76
CA LYS A 59 6.36 -20.89 16.23
C LYS A 59 5.10 -21.46 15.56
N GLU A 60 4.02 -20.67 15.46
CA GLU A 60 2.77 -21.09 14.79
C GLU A 60 2.98 -21.43 13.31
N GLN A 61 3.77 -20.61 12.59
CA GLN A 61 4.04 -20.82 11.17
C GLN A 61 4.82 -22.12 10.91
N HIS A 62 5.76 -22.49 11.79
CA HIS A 62 6.50 -23.75 11.67
C HIS A 62 5.59 -24.97 11.86
N MET A 63 4.61 -24.89 12.76
CA MET A 63 3.65 -25.97 13.01
C MET A 63 2.67 -26.16 11.84
N HIS A 64 2.14 -25.08 11.27
CA HIS A 64 1.19 -25.15 10.14
C HIS A 64 1.83 -25.59 8.81
N HIS A 65 3.10 -25.24 8.56
CA HIS A 65 3.78 -25.69 7.33
C HIS A 65 4.04 -27.21 7.27
N GLN A 66 4.03 -27.90 8.41
CA GLN A 66 4.15 -29.36 8.47
C GLN A 66 2.82 -30.07 8.15
N GLN A 67 1.67 -29.43 8.36
CA GLN A 67 0.34 -30.02 8.12
C GLN A 67 -0.25 -29.68 6.74
N ALA A 68 0.16 -28.58 6.11
CA ALA A 68 -0.43 -28.11 4.85
C ALA A 68 0.06 -28.83 3.57
N SER A 69 0.91 -29.86 3.69
CA SER A 69 1.43 -30.61 2.54
C SER A 69 0.40 -31.55 1.90
N ASP A 70 -0.68 -31.90 2.62
CA ASP A 70 -1.49 -33.09 2.27
C ASP A 70 -2.91 -32.81 1.74
N LEU A 71 -3.29 -31.55 1.49
CA LEU A 71 -4.68 -31.21 1.11
C LEU A 71 -4.86 -30.65 -0.32
N ILE A 72 -3.85 -30.74 -1.19
CA ILE A 72 -3.95 -30.23 -2.57
C ILE A 72 -4.37 -31.34 -3.52
N SER A 73 -5.60 -31.85 -3.41
CA SER A 73 -6.23 -32.71 -4.43
C SER A 73 -7.73 -32.80 -4.20
N GLY A 74 -8.49 -31.78 -4.61
CA GLY A 74 -9.93 -31.97 -4.84
C GLY A 74 -10.17 -32.81 -6.09
N PRO A 75 -11.35 -33.45 -6.24
CA PRO A 75 -11.65 -34.23 -7.44
C PRO A 75 -11.50 -33.36 -8.70
N ASN A 76 -10.65 -33.81 -9.61
CA ASN A 76 -10.28 -33.10 -10.83
C ASN A 76 -11.34 -33.34 -11.92
N LEU A 77 -12.51 -32.72 -11.76
CA LEU A 77 -13.63 -32.80 -12.70
C LEU A 77 -13.56 -31.61 -13.67
N PRO A 78 -13.41 -31.82 -15.00
CA PRO A 78 -13.26 -30.73 -15.97
C PRO A 78 -14.37 -29.68 -15.93
N ALA A 79 -15.63 -30.11 -15.79
CA ALA A 79 -16.79 -29.21 -15.71
C ALA A 79 -16.77 -28.33 -14.44
N LEU A 80 -16.29 -28.87 -13.31
CA LEU A 80 -16.17 -28.13 -12.06
C LEU A 80 -15.03 -27.10 -12.13
N ASN A 81 -13.95 -27.41 -12.84
CA ASN A 81 -12.85 -26.47 -13.09
C ASN A 81 -13.32 -25.30 -13.97
N GLN A 82 -14.07 -25.57 -15.04
CA GLN A 82 -14.60 -24.52 -15.92
C GLN A 82 -15.54 -23.55 -15.19
N LEU A 83 -16.44 -24.06 -14.34
CA LEU A 83 -17.32 -23.22 -13.51
C LEU A 83 -16.53 -22.37 -12.49
N ARG A 84 -15.48 -22.95 -11.89
CA ARG A 84 -14.59 -22.23 -10.97
C ARG A 84 -13.84 -21.12 -11.69
N GLU A 85 -13.28 -21.39 -12.86
CA GLU A 85 -12.57 -20.41 -13.67
C GLU A 85 -13.51 -19.28 -14.11
N GLN A 86 -14.71 -19.61 -14.60
CA GLN A 86 -15.71 -18.62 -14.98
C GLN A 86 -16.09 -17.70 -13.81
N ARG A 87 -16.25 -18.28 -12.61
CA ARG A 87 -16.49 -17.49 -11.40
C ARG A 87 -15.31 -16.57 -11.07
N CYS A 88 -14.07 -17.05 -11.20
CA CYS A 88 -12.90 -16.22 -10.96
C CYS A 88 -12.84 -15.04 -11.95
N VAL A 89 -13.11 -15.29 -13.24
CA VAL A 89 -13.17 -14.23 -14.26
C VAL A 89 -14.21 -13.17 -13.89
N GLU A 90 -15.42 -13.58 -13.46
CA GLU A 90 -16.46 -12.63 -13.05
C GLU A 90 -16.02 -11.75 -11.88
N PHE A 91 -15.53 -12.38 -10.80
CA PHE A 91 -15.10 -11.66 -9.60
C PHE A 91 -13.88 -10.75 -9.86
N TYR A 92 -12.99 -11.10 -10.80
CA TYR A 92 -11.91 -10.22 -11.22
C TYR A 92 -12.46 -8.94 -11.86
N PHE A 93 -13.37 -9.07 -12.83
CA PHE A 93 -13.93 -7.89 -13.52
C PHE A 93 -14.80 -7.04 -12.58
N GLU A 94 -15.55 -7.68 -11.68
CA GLU A 94 -16.41 -6.98 -10.74
C GLU A 94 -15.64 -6.19 -9.68
N HIS A 95 -14.51 -6.71 -9.19
CA HIS A 95 -13.85 -6.14 -8.01
C HIS A 95 -12.46 -5.57 -8.26
N ILE A 96 -11.64 -6.21 -9.08
CA ILE A 96 -10.26 -5.75 -9.35
C ILE A 96 -10.23 -4.78 -10.51
N HIS A 97 -10.84 -5.16 -11.64
CA HIS A 97 -10.85 -4.35 -12.86
C HIS A 97 -11.60 -3.02 -12.65
N ALA A 98 -12.65 -3.02 -11.82
CA ALA A 98 -13.35 -1.80 -11.43
C ALA A 98 -12.42 -0.75 -10.78
N ILE A 99 -11.36 -1.19 -10.08
CA ILE A 99 -10.36 -0.30 -9.46
C ILE A 99 -9.24 0.05 -10.46
N THR A 100 -8.79 -0.94 -11.23
CA THR A 100 -7.67 -0.82 -12.18
C THR A 100 -8.11 -1.41 -13.53
N PRO A 101 -8.73 -0.60 -14.41
CA PRO A 101 -9.38 -1.07 -15.64
C PRO A 101 -8.35 -1.32 -16.74
N ILE A 102 -7.43 -2.28 -16.52
CA ILE A 102 -6.27 -2.51 -17.38
C ILE A 102 -6.60 -3.30 -18.66
N LEU A 103 -7.70 -4.06 -18.67
CA LEU A 103 -8.11 -4.96 -19.76
C LEU A 103 -9.30 -4.42 -20.55
N ASN A 104 -9.47 -4.88 -21.78
CA ASN A 104 -10.76 -4.84 -22.47
C ASN A 104 -11.58 -6.06 -22.02
N GLU A 105 -12.66 -5.82 -21.25
CA GLU A 105 -13.48 -6.90 -20.67
C GLU A 105 -14.19 -7.74 -21.73
N GLU A 106 -14.76 -7.10 -22.75
CA GLU A 106 -15.49 -7.79 -23.81
C GLU A 106 -14.56 -8.71 -24.62
N GLU A 107 -13.41 -8.18 -25.02
CA GLU A 107 -12.40 -8.93 -25.76
C GLU A 107 -11.83 -10.10 -24.95
N PHE A 108 -11.51 -9.86 -23.67
CA PHE A 108 -11.03 -10.93 -22.79
C PHE A 108 -12.06 -12.05 -22.64
N ARG A 109 -13.33 -11.71 -22.37
CA ARG A 109 -14.40 -12.70 -22.17
C ARG A 109 -14.70 -13.47 -23.45
N ARG A 110 -14.64 -12.82 -24.61
CA ARG A 110 -14.76 -13.48 -25.92
C ARG A 110 -13.66 -14.52 -26.12
N THR A 111 -12.40 -14.11 -25.96
CA THR A 111 -11.23 -15.00 -26.11
C THR A 111 -11.26 -16.16 -25.11
N TYR A 112 -11.64 -15.91 -23.86
CA TYR A 112 -11.82 -16.94 -22.85
C TYR A 112 -12.89 -17.97 -23.23
N LYS A 113 -14.03 -17.52 -23.77
CA LYS A 113 -15.13 -18.40 -24.19
C LYS A 113 -14.77 -19.25 -25.41
N GLU A 114 -13.97 -18.71 -26.32
CA GLU A 114 -13.48 -19.45 -27.50
C GLU A 114 -12.56 -20.62 -27.11
N ALA A 115 -11.80 -20.48 -26.02
CA ALA A 115 -10.92 -21.53 -25.45
C ALA A 115 -9.91 -22.13 -26.45
N THR A 116 -9.51 -21.37 -27.48
CA THR A 116 -8.60 -21.81 -28.55
C THR A 116 -7.15 -21.35 -28.35
N ARG A 117 -6.94 -20.23 -27.65
CA ARG A 117 -5.62 -19.61 -27.45
C ARG A 117 -4.81 -20.37 -26.39
N GLN A 118 -3.58 -20.74 -26.75
CA GLN A 118 -2.65 -21.52 -25.90
C GLN A 118 -1.23 -20.92 -25.87
N ASP A 119 -1.06 -19.72 -26.42
CA ASP A 119 0.20 -18.99 -26.38
C ASP A 119 0.51 -18.47 -24.97
N ALA A 120 1.80 -18.25 -24.71
CA ALA A 120 2.29 -17.90 -23.39
C ALA A 120 1.72 -16.57 -22.86
N SER A 121 1.52 -15.56 -23.70
CA SER A 121 1.04 -14.26 -23.24
C SER A 121 -0.40 -14.32 -22.76
N TRP A 122 -1.27 -14.97 -23.53
CA TRP A 122 -2.64 -15.22 -23.13
C TRP A 122 -2.72 -16.08 -21.87
N LEU A 123 -1.99 -17.19 -21.81
CA LEU A 123 -2.04 -18.08 -20.64
C LEU A 123 -1.47 -17.43 -19.38
N GLY A 124 -0.42 -16.61 -19.50
CA GLY A 124 0.12 -15.81 -18.40
C GLY A 124 -0.92 -14.82 -17.86
N LEU A 125 -1.60 -14.09 -18.75
CA LEU A 125 -2.65 -13.14 -18.38
C LEU A 125 -3.87 -13.83 -17.78
N LEU A 126 -4.39 -14.88 -18.44
CA LEU A 126 -5.53 -15.65 -17.96
C LEU A 126 -5.28 -16.18 -16.55
N ASN A 127 -4.13 -16.80 -16.31
CA ASN A 127 -3.81 -17.31 -14.98
C ASN A 127 -3.66 -16.21 -13.92
N MET A 128 -3.21 -15.00 -14.29
CA MET A 128 -3.20 -13.87 -13.37
C MET A 128 -4.62 -13.35 -13.07
N VAL A 129 -5.51 -13.31 -14.06
CA VAL A 129 -6.94 -12.99 -13.88
C VAL A 129 -7.59 -14.02 -12.94
N LEU A 130 -7.35 -15.31 -13.17
CA LEU A 130 -7.85 -16.39 -12.31
C LEU A 130 -7.28 -16.32 -10.89
N THR A 131 -5.99 -15.97 -10.77
CA THR A 131 -5.33 -15.77 -9.47
C THR A 131 -6.05 -14.71 -8.65
N LEU A 132 -6.22 -13.51 -9.19
CA LEU A 132 -6.85 -12.40 -8.47
C LEU A 132 -8.37 -12.59 -8.30
N GLY A 133 -9.03 -13.16 -9.32
CA GLY A 133 -10.43 -13.54 -9.27
C GLY A 133 -10.75 -14.55 -8.18
N SER A 134 -9.84 -15.51 -7.95
CA SER A 134 -10.01 -16.49 -6.87
C SER A 134 -9.88 -15.86 -5.48
N ILE A 135 -8.99 -14.87 -5.30
CA ILE A 135 -8.91 -14.07 -4.05
C ILE A 135 -10.21 -13.31 -3.86
N ALA A 136 -10.69 -12.63 -4.90
CA ALA A 136 -11.91 -11.86 -4.86
C ALA A 136 -13.14 -12.73 -4.54
N SER A 137 -13.14 -13.99 -4.98
CA SER A 137 -14.18 -14.99 -4.67
C SER A 137 -14.12 -15.56 -3.24
N GLY A 138 -13.07 -15.25 -2.47
CA GLY A 138 -12.86 -15.75 -1.11
C GLY A 138 -12.08 -17.07 -0.99
N SER A 139 -11.41 -17.51 -2.06
CA SER A 139 -10.59 -18.72 -1.99
C SER A 139 -9.24 -18.45 -1.34
N ASN A 140 -8.90 -19.25 -0.32
CA ASN A 140 -7.62 -19.18 0.39
C ASN A 140 -6.49 -20.01 -0.25
N THR A 141 -6.78 -20.79 -1.30
CA THR A 141 -5.81 -21.76 -1.86
C THR A 141 -5.70 -21.73 -3.37
N LEU A 142 -6.78 -21.45 -4.10
CA LEU A 142 -6.79 -21.47 -5.58
C LEU A 142 -5.83 -20.44 -6.17
N HIS A 143 -5.71 -19.26 -5.54
CA HIS A 143 -4.79 -18.22 -5.97
C HIS A 143 -3.33 -18.67 -5.98
N VAL A 144 -2.96 -19.68 -5.18
CA VAL A 144 -1.59 -20.24 -5.20
C VAL A 144 -1.39 -21.13 -6.42
N GLN A 145 -2.42 -21.86 -6.84
CA GLN A 145 -2.36 -22.77 -7.98
C GLN A 145 -2.26 -21.99 -9.29
N TYR A 146 -3.19 -21.06 -9.53
CA TYR A 146 -3.18 -20.22 -10.74
C TYR A 146 -1.93 -19.34 -10.81
N TYR A 147 -1.43 -18.83 -9.68
CA TYR A 147 -0.17 -18.09 -9.68
C TYR A 147 1.02 -18.95 -10.10
N LYS A 148 1.10 -20.20 -9.63
CA LYS A 148 2.16 -21.13 -10.06
C LYS A 148 2.09 -21.39 -11.56
N GLN A 149 0.89 -21.48 -12.14
CA GLN A 149 0.69 -21.63 -13.57
C GLN A 149 1.08 -20.35 -14.33
N ALA A 150 0.65 -19.17 -13.88
CA ALA A 150 1.03 -17.88 -14.46
C ALA A 150 2.56 -17.72 -14.52
N ARG A 151 3.26 -18.11 -13.44
CA ARG A 151 4.72 -18.02 -13.35
C ARG A 151 5.49 -18.81 -14.41
N VAL A 152 4.90 -19.86 -14.99
CA VAL A 152 5.52 -20.61 -16.09
C VAL A 152 5.64 -19.74 -17.34
N PHE A 153 4.77 -18.75 -17.50
CA PHE A 153 4.71 -17.85 -18.66
C PHE A 153 5.23 -16.43 -18.39
N LEU A 154 5.61 -16.15 -17.13
CA LEU A 154 6.12 -14.85 -16.68
C LEU A 154 7.57 -14.98 -16.18
N ASP A 155 8.41 -15.60 -17.01
CA ASP A 155 9.85 -15.73 -16.78
C ASP A 155 10.62 -14.49 -17.27
N LEU A 156 11.95 -14.53 -17.23
CA LEU A 156 12.76 -13.39 -17.67
C LEU A 156 12.63 -13.12 -19.18
N ASP A 157 12.43 -14.17 -19.99
CA ASP A 157 12.27 -14.04 -21.44
C ASP A 157 10.95 -13.34 -21.79
N SER A 158 9.92 -13.50 -20.95
CA SER A 158 8.65 -12.77 -21.10
C SER A 158 8.81 -11.24 -21.09
N LEU A 159 9.85 -10.71 -20.42
CA LEU A 159 10.16 -9.28 -20.40
C LEU A 159 10.59 -8.74 -21.78
N GLY A 160 11.20 -9.59 -22.61
CA GLY A 160 11.64 -9.24 -23.97
C GLY A 160 10.57 -9.49 -25.05
N SER A 161 9.45 -10.14 -24.71
CA SER A 161 8.46 -10.62 -25.68
C SER A 161 7.72 -9.52 -26.45
N GLY A 162 7.72 -8.28 -25.95
CA GLY A 162 7.01 -7.18 -26.60
C GLY A 162 5.50 -7.41 -26.73
N ASN A 163 4.88 -8.08 -25.75
CA ASN A 163 3.45 -8.41 -25.76
C ASN A 163 2.65 -7.63 -24.70
N MET A 164 1.48 -7.12 -25.10
CA MET A 164 0.57 -6.36 -24.22
C MET A 164 0.01 -7.19 -23.07
N GLU A 165 -0.41 -8.43 -23.32
CA GLU A 165 -1.02 -9.31 -22.32
C GLU A 165 0.02 -9.72 -21.27
N SER A 166 1.26 -10.01 -21.68
CA SER A 166 2.37 -10.27 -20.77
C SER A 166 2.66 -9.05 -19.88
N LEU A 167 2.66 -7.84 -20.44
CA LEU A 167 2.78 -6.61 -19.66
C LEU A 167 1.63 -6.47 -18.64
N GLN A 168 0.38 -6.66 -19.08
CA GLN A 168 -0.79 -6.58 -18.20
C GLN A 168 -0.72 -7.63 -17.08
N ALA A 169 -0.25 -8.84 -17.37
CA ALA A 169 -0.02 -9.89 -16.38
C ALA A 169 1.05 -9.50 -15.35
N LEU A 170 2.15 -8.88 -15.77
CA LEU A 170 3.18 -8.33 -14.88
C LEU A 170 2.62 -7.21 -13.99
N CYS A 171 1.78 -6.32 -14.54
CA CYS A 171 1.10 -5.27 -13.77
C CYS A 171 0.19 -5.88 -12.68
N LEU A 172 -0.60 -6.89 -13.00
CA LEU A 172 -1.46 -7.59 -12.04
C LEU A 172 -0.64 -8.35 -10.97
N LEU A 173 0.48 -8.93 -11.37
CA LEU A 173 1.39 -9.63 -10.47
C LEU A 173 2.04 -8.67 -9.47
N GLY A 174 2.68 -7.61 -9.98
CA GLY A 174 3.37 -6.60 -9.19
C GLY A 174 2.42 -5.77 -8.35
N GLY A 175 1.38 -5.21 -8.97
CA GLY A 175 0.48 -4.25 -8.33
C GLY A 175 -0.51 -4.84 -7.34
N TYR A 176 -0.80 -6.14 -7.41
CA TYR A 176 -1.76 -6.79 -6.51
C TYR A 176 -1.21 -8.03 -5.84
N TYR A 177 -0.89 -9.08 -6.62
CA TYR A 177 -0.68 -10.40 -6.02
C TYR A 177 0.53 -10.48 -5.11
N LEU A 178 1.63 -9.80 -5.46
CA LEU A 178 2.82 -9.77 -4.63
C LEU A 178 2.60 -8.96 -3.33
N HIS A 179 1.78 -7.90 -3.36
CA HIS A 179 1.35 -7.21 -2.13
C HIS A 179 0.42 -8.09 -1.28
N TYR A 180 -0.51 -8.82 -1.92
CA TYR A 180 -1.36 -9.81 -1.24
C TYR A 180 -0.54 -10.93 -0.58
N ARG A 181 0.63 -11.24 -1.12
CA ARG A 181 1.59 -12.19 -0.53
C ARG A 181 2.61 -11.54 0.40
N ASN A 182 2.45 -10.27 0.77
CA ASN A 182 3.40 -9.51 1.57
C ASN A 182 4.84 -9.63 1.02
N SER A 183 5.02 -9.42 -0.28
CA SER A 183 6.32 -9.47 -0.97
C SER A 183 6.62 -8.15 -1.70
N PRO A 184 6.65 -7.00 -0.98
CA PRO A 184 6.71 -5.67 -1.59
C PRO A 184 8.00 -5.40 -2.39
N ASN A 185 9.12 -6.02 -2.02
CA ASN A 185 10.38 -5.88 -2.79
C ASN A 185 10.29 -6.53 -4.16
N MET A 186 9.70 -7.72 -4.23
CA MET A 186 9.44 -8.38 -5.50
C MET A 186 8.40 -7.59 -6.31
N ALA A 187 7.35 -7.07 -5.64
CA ALA A 187 6.35 -6.23 -6.29
C ALA A 187 6.99 -5.02 -6.98
N TYR A 188 7.85 -4.31 -6.26
CA TYR A 188 8.60 -3.15 -6.77
C TYR A 188 9.47 -3.52 -7.98
N ALA A 189 10.23 -4.61 -7.90
CA ALA A 189 11.06 -5.07 -9.03
C ALA A 189 10.24 -5.44 -10.26
N VAL A 190 9.11 -6.14 -10.08
CA VAL A 190 8.20 -6.53 -11.18
C VAL A 190 7.55 -5.30 -11.82
N LEU A 191 7.09 -4.33 -11.02
CA LEU A 191 6.52 -3.08 -11.54
C LEU A 191 7.58 -2.25 -12.30
N GLY A 192 8.81 -2.20 -11.81
CA GLY A 192 9.92 -1.55 -12.52
C GLY A 192 10.22 -2.21 -13.88
N ALA A 193 10.22 -3.54 -13.93
CA ALA A 193 10.34 -4.27 -15.20
C ALA A 193 9.16 -3.97 -16.13
N ALA A 194 7.92 -4.03 -15.63
CA ALA A 194 6.72 -3.70 -16.38
C ALA A 194 6.78 -2.27 -16.97
N GLN A 195 7.28 -1.29 -16.21
CA GLN A 195 7.47 0.08 -16.69
C GLN A 195 8.41 0.15 -17.90
N ARG A 196 9.53 -0.59 -17.85
CA ARG A 196 10.48 -0.66 -18.99
C ARG A 196 9.86 -1.35 -20.20
N VAL A 197 9.10 -2.43 -20.00
CA VAL A 197 8.37 -3.13 -21.06
C VAL A 197 7.31 -2.21 -21.69
N ALA A 198 6.56 -1.45 -20.89
CA ALA A 198 5.56 -0.50 -21.38
C ALA A 198 6.20 0.60 -22.23
N ILE A 199 7.37 1.12 -21.82
CA ILE A 199 8.11 2.11 -22.60
C ILE A 199 8.61 1.49 -23.92
N ALA A 200 9.16 0.28 -23.88
CA ALA A 200 9.62 -0.44 -25.08
C ALA A 200 8.47 -0.71 -26.08
N LEU A 201 7.27 -0.99 -25.58
CA LEU A 201 6.03 -1.11 -26.35
C LEU A 201 5.46 0.24 -26.85
N GLY A 202 6.07 1.36 -26.46
CA GLY A 202 5.65 2.71 -26.85
C GLY A 202 4.37 3.20 -26.19
N LEU A 203 3.99 2.68 -25.01
CA LEU A 203 2.76 3.10 -24.31
C LEU A 203 2.83 4.51 -23.71
N HIS A 204 4.04 5.06 -23.56
CA HIS A 204 4.31 6.43 -23.11
C HIS A 204 4.03 7.50 -24.19
N ARG A 205 3.64 7.07 -25.40
CA ARG A 205 3.28 7.94 -26.50
C ARG A 205 1.86 7.68 -26.96
N ASP A 206 1.08 8.74 -27.17
CA ASP A 206 -0.29 8.59 -27.65
C ASP A 206 -0.32 8.25 -29.13
N SER A 207 -1.01 7.16 -29.46
CA SER A 207 -1.11 6.65 -30.83
C SER A 207 -2.12 7.44 -31.68
N SER A 208 -2.97 8.29 -31.08
CA SER A 208 -4.01 9.07 -31.77
C SER A 208 -3.47 10.04 -32.83
N ARG A 209 -2.21 10.49 -32.68
CA ARG A 209 -1.56 11.39 -33.64
C ARG A 209 -1.23 10.71 -34.98
N ARG A 210 -1.23 9.37 -35.03
CA ARG A 210 -0.87 8.60 -36.24
C ARG A 210 -2.07 8.26 -37.13
N THR A 211 -3.30 8.49 -36.66
CA THR A 211 -4.54 8.00 -37.32
C THR A 211 -5.24 9.03 -38.21
N HIS A 212 -4.67 10.21 -38.43
CA HIS A 212 -5.27 11.21 -39.32
C HIS A 212 -5.36 10.79 -40.81
N ASP A 213 -4.76 9.66 -41.20
CA ASP A 213 -4.61 9.23 -42.60
C ASP A 213 -5.35 7.94 -43.02
N GLN A 214 -6.19 7.29 -42.19
CA GLN A 214 -6.81 5.99 -42.56
C GLN A 214 -8.33 5.89 -42.25
N GLY A 215 -9.06 5.16 -43.10
CA GLY A 215 -10.53 5.20 -43.28
C GLY A 215 -11.44 4.62 -42.18
N ALA A 216 -12.76 4.78 -42.38
CA ALA A 216 -13.80 4.83 -41.35
C ALA A 216 -14.11 3.52 -40.57
N ASP A 217 -14.08 2.33 -41.18
CA ASP A 217 -14.39 1.07 -40.47
C ASP A 217 -13.20 0.50 -39.68
N THR A 218 -11.98 0.90 -40.04
CA THR A 218 -10.76 0.61 -39.27
C THR A 218 -10.70 1.42 -37.97
N ASN A 219 -11.63 2.36 -37.75
CA ASN A 219 -11.57 3.27 -36.60
C ASN A 219 -11.98 2.62 -35.28
N GLN A 220 -13.05 1.81 -35.19
CA GLN A 220 -13.55 1.36 -33.89
C GLN A 220 -12.60 0.39 -33.17
N GLU A 221 -12.09 -0.63 -33.86
CA GLU A 221 -11.13 -1.57 -33.28
C GLU A 221 -9.81 -0.88 -32.93
N ASN A 222 -9.36 0.06 -33.77
CA ASN A 222 -8.19 0.88 -33.48
C ASN A 222 -8.42 1.78 -32.25
N LEU A 223 -9.59 2.39 -32.10
CA LEU A 223 -9.94 3.19 -30.94
C LEU A 223 -9.92 2.35 -29.65
N LEU A 224 -10.46 1.13 -29.68
CA LEU A 224 -10.41 0.19 -28.55
C LEU A 224 -8.98 -0.21 -28.19
N ARG A 225 -8.11 -0.43 -29.19
CA ARG A 225 -6.69 -0.72 -28.98
C ARG A 225 -5.95 0.48 -28.38
N ILE A 226 -6.20 1.70 -28.87
CA ILE A 226 -5.63 2.94 -28.32
C ILE A 226 -6.06 3.12 -26.87
N GLU A 227 -7.35 2.95 -26.59
CA GLU A 227 -7.91 3.06 -25.25
C GLU A 227 -7.30 2.01 -24.30
N THR A 228 -7.12 0.76 -24.75
CA THR A 228 -6.48 -0.29 -23.95
C THR A 228 -5.01 0.05 -23.63
N ARG A 229 -4.28 0.65 -24.58
CA ARG A 229 -2.91 1.14 -24.35
C ARG A 229 -2.87 2.25 -23.32
N ARG A 230 -3.77 3.25 -23.41
CA ARG A 230 -3.88 4.35 -22.44
C ARG A 230 -4.22 3.83 -21.05
N ARG A 231 -5.23 2.96 -20.94
CA ARG A 231 -5.62 2.32 -19.67
C ARG A 231 -4.49 1.53 -19.06
N THR A 232 -3.74 0.76 -19.87
CA THR A 232 -2.60 -0.02 -19.40
C THR A 232 -1.49 0.87 -18.86
N TRP A 233 -1.15 1.93 -19.60
CA TRP A 233 -0.15 2.92 -19.18
C TRP A 233 -0.50 3.58 -17.85
N TRP A 234 -1.69 4.17 -17.76
CA TRP A 234 -2.12 4.90 -16.57
C TRP A 234 -2.39 3.99 -15.36
N SER A 235 -2.89 2.77 -15.60
CA SER A 235 -3.01 1.75 -14.54
C SER A 235 -1.66 1.41 -13.94
N LEU A 236 -0.65 1.15 -14.78
CA LEU A 236 0.71 0.85 -14.34
C LEU A 236 1.32 2.04 -13.57
N PHE A 237 1.15 3.26 -14.08
CA PHE A 237 1.63 4.47 -13.44
C PHE A 237 1.05 4.65 -12.03
N CYS A 238 -0.27 4.45 -11.88
CA CYS A 238 -0.94 4.48 -10.59
C CYS A 238 -0.42 3.37 -9.67
N LEU A 239 -0.36 2.12 -10.12
CA LEU A 239 0.13 1.01 -9.30
C LEU A 239 1.54 1.27 -8.75
N ASP A 240 2.46 1.76 -9.57
CA ASP A 240 3.84 2.08 -9.18
C ASP A 240 3.92 3.26 -8.20
N THR A 241 3.22 4.36 -8.50
CA THR A 241 3.19 5.56 -7.65
C THR A 241 2.79 5.21 -6.22
N TRP A 242 1.83 4.31 -6.08
CA TRP A 242 1.20 4.05 -4.81
C TRP A 242 1.98 3.04 -3.97
N ALA A 243 2.47 1.98 -4.62
CA ALA A 243 3.39 1.04 -3.99
C ALA A 243 4.65 1.77 -3.48
N SER A 244 5.15 2.74 -4.24
CA SER A 244 6.37 3.48 -3.92
C SER A 244 6.17 4.52 -2.81
N MET A 245 5.07 5.28 -2.84
CA MET A 245 4.79 6.35 -1.86
C MET A 245 4.78 5.84 -0.41
N THR A 246 4.19 4.67 -0.19
CA THR A 246 4.00 4.08 1.15
C THR A 246 5.30 3.54 1.77
N LEU A 247 6.31 3.27 0.94
CA LEU A 247 7.64 2.82 1.35
C LEU A 247 8.70 3.93 1.25
N GLY A 248 8.31 5.12 0.77
CA GLY A 248 9.22 6.25 0.54
C GLY A 248 10.22 6.01 -0.59
N ARG A 249 9.88 5.13 -1.55
CA ARG A 249 10.73 4.82 -2.69
C ARG A 249 10.45 5.78 -3.85
N PRO A 250 11.45 6.07 -4.72
CA PRO A 250 11.21 6.67 -6.02
C PRO A 250 10.30 5.77 -6.88
N THR A 251 9.43 6.37 -7.69
CA THR A 251 8.71 5.68 -8.75
C THR A 251 9.69 5.13 -9.79
N CYS A 252 9.30 4.06 -10.45
CA CYS A 252 10.07 3.41 -11.50
C CYS A 252 10.09 4.22 -12.81
N GLY A 253 9.14 5.14 -12.99
CA GLY A 253 9.02 6.00 -14.16
C GLY A 253 8.99 7.49 -13.81
N ARG A 254 9.84 8.29 -14.48
CA ARG A 254 9.68 9.74 -14.51
C ARG A 254 8.49 10.07 -15.41
N TRP A 255 7.50 10.82 -14.91
CA TRP A 255 6.50 11.43 -15.76
C TRP A 255 6.87 12.89 -16.03
N ASP A 256 6.91 13.25 -17.30
CA ASP A 256 7.00 14.63 -17.75
C ASP A 256 6.33 14.77 -19.12
N ASN A 257 5.68 15.92 -19.34
CA ASN A 257 4.94 16.22 -20.57
C ASN A 257 5.85 16.49 -21.78
N THR A 258 7.17 16.50 -21.61
CA THR A 258 8.14 16.73 -22.70
C THR A 258 8.58 15.43 -23.36
N THR A 259 8.62 14.33 -22.61
CA THR A 259 9.02 13.01 -23.10
C THR A 259 7.85 12.03 -23.24
N MET A 260 6.70 12.34 -22.63
CA MET A 260 5.50 11.50 -22.63
C MET A 260 4.26 12.31 -23.00
N ASP A 261 3.41 11.78 -23.88
CA ASP A 261 2.20 12.46 -24.37
C ASP A 261 0.94 11.60 -24.35
N THR A 262 0.96 10.46 -23.64
CA THR A 262 -0.21 9.57 -23.47
C THR A 262 -1.37 10.32 -22.82
N LEU A 263 -2.46 10.48 -23.56
CA LEU A 263 -3.69 11.10 -23.04
C LEU A 263 -4.32 10.23 -21.94
N PRO A 264 -5.05 10.82 -20.97
CA PRO A 264 -5.87 10.06 -20.04
C PRO A 264 -6.86 9.14 -20.75
N PRO A 265 -7.30 8.04 -20.10
CA PRO A 265 -8.43 7.26 -20.57
C PRO A 265 -9.66 8.15 -20.76
N SER A 266 -10.53 7.80 -21.70
CA SER A 266 -11.66 8.65 -22.16
C SER A 266 -12.66 9.12 -21.08
N LEU A 267 -12.58 8.59 -19.86
CA LEU A 267 -13.41 8.96 -18.71
C LEU A 267 -12.72 9.88 -17.69
N LEU A 268 -11.45 10.27 -17.91
CA LEU A 268 -10.65 11.04 -16.96
C LEU A 268 -10.25 12.39 -17.55
N SER A 269 -10.26 13.45 -16.72
CA SER A 269 -9.80 14.77 -17.13
C SER A 269 -8.26 14.78 -17.24
N PRO A 270 -7.67 15.56 -18.16
CA PRO A 270 -6.22 15.77 -18.24
C PRO A 270 -5.56 16.19 -16.93
N ASP A 271 -6.29 16.87 -16.06
CA ASP A 271 -5.75 17.45 -14.82
C ASP A 271 -5.70 16.47 -13.62
N ASP A 272 -6.32 15.29 -13.73
CA ASP A 272 -6.56 14.39 -12.57
C ASP A 272 -5.32 13.63 -12.06
N HIS A 273 -4.17 13.68 -12.76
CA HIS A 273 -3.02 12.80 -12.49
C HIS A 273 -1.76 13.52 -12.00
N CYS A 274 -1.78 14.87 -11.94
CA CYS A 274 -0.55 15.64 -11.76
C CYS A 274 -0.10 15.74 -10.29
N ALA A 275 -1.04 15.84 -9.34
CA ALA A 275 -0.73 16.08 -7.92
C ALA A 275 0.03 14.91 -7.26
N CYS A 276 -0.47 13.67 -7.41
CA CYS A 276 0.11 12.49 -6.75
C CYS A 276 1.55 12.20 -7.18
N ASN A 277 1.87 12.42 -8.46
CA ASN A 277 3.24 12.27 -8.97
C ASN A 277 4.19 13.31 -8.37
N ARG A 278 3.76 14.58 -8.28
CA ARG A 278 4.58 15.63 -7.66
C ARG A 278 4.83 15.36 -6.17
N ILE A 279 3.79 14.95 -5.46
CA ILE A 279 3.88 14.58 -4.04
C ILE A 279 4.84 13.40 -3.84
N GLN A 280 4.71 12.35 -4.66
CA GLN A 280 5.62 11.19 -4.61
C GLN A 280 7.06 11.60 -4.91
N HIS A 281 7.29 12.39 -5.96
CA HIS A 281 8.63 12.85 -6.33
C HIS A 281 9.26 13.63 -5.17
N ARG A 282 8.47 14.44 -4.47
CA ARG A 282 8.94 15.17 -3.29
C ARG A 282 9.27 14.27 -2.10
N PHE A 283 8.49 13.22 -1.83
CA PHE A 283 8.84 12.25 -0.78
C PHE A 283 10.11 11.45 -1.08
N ALA A 284 10.43 11.24 -2.37
CA ALA A 284 11.64 10.54 -2.78
C ALA A 284 12.91 11.41 -2.66
N GLN A 285 12.77 12.73 -2.48
CA GLN A 285 13.92 13.63 -2.29
C GLN A 285 14.39 13.62 -0.84
N LEU A 286 15.70 13.78 -0.64
CA LEU A 286 16.35 13.77 0.68
C LEU A 286 15.97 14.99 1.54
N ARG A 287 15.58 16.11 0.93
CA ARG A 287 15.26 17.36 1.64
C ARG A 287 13.85 17.31 2.25
N ARG A 288 13.76 17.65 3.54
CA ARG A 288 12.50 17.84 4.27
C ARG A 288 11.55 18.77 3.49
N MET A 289 10.31 18.33 3.35
CA MET A 289 9.21 19.16 2.85
C MET A 289 8.84 20.21 3.90
N SER A 290 8.76 21.48 3.53
CA SER A 290 8.35 22.53 4.46
C SER A 290 6.86 22.42 4.78
N ALA A 291 6.42 22.96 5.91
CA ALA A 291 5.00 22.96 6.27
C ALA A 291 4.14 23.71 5.25
N ILE A 292 4.65 24.84 4.72
CA ILE A 292 3.98 25.62 3.67
C ILE A 292 3.81 24.79 2.39
N GLU A 293 4.87 24.09 1.97
CA GLU A 293 4.83 23.21 0.79
C GLU A 293 3.82 22.06 1.00
N ALA A 294 3.83 21.43 2.19
CA ALA A 294 2.90 20.36 2.53
C ALA A 294 1.44 20.85 2.58
N LEU A 295 1.18 22.04 3.12
CA LEU A 295 -0.16 22.65 3.12
C LEU A 295 -0.65 22.95 1.69
N ALA A 296 0.23 23.42 0.80
CA ALA A 296 -0.12 23.65 -0.60
C ALA A 296 -0.50 22.34 -1.31
N PHE A 297 0.25 21.26 -1.09
CA PHE A 297 -0.10 19.95 -1.63
C PHE A 297 -1.39 19.38 -1.02
N ASP A 298 -1.63 19.58 0.28
CA ASP A 298 -2.89 19.14 0.92
C ASP A 298 -4.09 19.89 0.31
N GLN A 299 -3.95 21.19 0.08
CA GLN A 299 -4.98 22.00 -0.58
C GLN A 299 -5.24 21.53 -2.01
N GLU A 300 -4.19 21.28 -2.80
CA GLU A 300 -4.34 20.77 -4.16
C GLU A 300 -5.08 19.42 -4.19
N LEU A 301 -4.76 18.50 -3.27
CA LEU A 301 -5.46 17.21 -3.16
C LEU A 301 -6.94 17.39 -2.81
N ARG A 302 -7.26 18.34 -1.93
CA ARG A 302 -8.64 18.66 -1.56
C ARG A 302 -9.41 19.24 -2.73
N ASP A 303 -8.82 20.20 -3.43
CA ASP A 303 -9.41 20.83 -4.61
C ASP A 303 -9.69 19.79 -5.68
N TRP A 304 -8.71 18.90 -5.96
CA TRP A 304 -8.89 17.77 -6.87
C TRP A 304 -9.99 16.81 -6.40
N TYR A 305 -10.04 16.46 -5.12
CA TYR A 305 -11.08 15.58 -4.62
C TYR A 305 -12.47 16.19 -4.79
N GLU A 306 -12.59 17.53 -4.71
CA GLU A 306 -13.85 18.23 -4.96
C GLU A 306 -14.27 18.29 -6.43
N THR A 307 -13.34 18.25 -7.38
CA THR A 307 -13.69 18.18 -8.83
C THR A 307 -14.22 16.80 -9.24
N LEU A 308 -14.05 15.78 -8.40
CA LEU A 308 -14.50 14.42 -8.72
C LEU A 308 -16.03 14.33 -8.92
N PRO A 309 -16.51 13.52 -9.88
CA PRO A 309 -17.94 13.30 -10.11
C PRO A 309 -18.70 12.80 -8.87
N SER A 310 -19.97 13.21 -8.73
CA SER A 310 -20.80 12.83 -7.57
C SER A 310 -20.93 11.32 -7.35
N VAL A 311 -20.90 10.52 -8.43
CA VAL A 311 -20.95 9.04 -8.41
C VAL A 311 -19.75 8.41 -7.67
N VAL A 312 -18.58 9.06 -7.69
CA VAL A 312 -17.38 8.63 -6.96
C VAL A 312 -17.20 9.39 -5.63
N LYS A 313 -18.09 10.31 -5.27
CA LYS A 313 -18.05 11.00 -3.96
C LYS A 313 -19.10 10.48 -2.99
N TYR A 314 -20.34 10.24 -3.46
CA TYR A 314 -21.49 9.95 -2.61
C TYR A 314 -22.01 8.53 -2.80
N THR A 315 -22.39 7.88 -1.70
CA THR A 315 -22.89 6.49 -1.67
C THR A 315 -24.25 6.34 -2.35
N ALA A 316 -25.15 7.32 -2.18
CA ALA A 316 -26.54 7.26 -2.63
C ALA A 316 -26.70 7.12 -4.16
N ASN A 317 -25.71 7.56 -4.94
CA ASN A 317 -25.80 7.66 -6.40
C ASN A 317 -24.92 6.66 -7.14
N SER A 318 -24.31 5.70 -6.44
CA SER A 318 -23.31 4.83 -7.04
C SER A 318 -23.84 3.45 -7.39
N PRO A 319 -23.64 2.98 -8.64
CA PRO A 319 -23.84 1.59 -9.00
C PRO A 319 -23.01 0.65 -8.11
N PRO A 320 -23.47 -0.60 -7.87
CA PRO A 320 -22.73 -1.59 -7.08
C PRO A 320 -21.28 -1.81 -7.56
N ARG A 321 -21.06 -1.82 -8.87
CA ARG A 321 -19.72 -1.97 -9.48
C ARG A 321 -18.77 -0.81 -9.17
N VAL A 322 -19.31 0.40 -8.95
CA VAL A 322 -18.51 1.60 -8.66
C VAL A 322 -18.24 1.75 -7.17
N THR A 323 -19.01 1.08 -6.31
CA THR A 323 -18.85 1.15 -4.85
C THR A 323 -17.43 0.78 -4.42
N THR A 324 -16.91 -0.36 -4.86
CA THR A 324 -15.54 -0.78 -4.49
C THR A 324 -14.50 0.22 -4.97
N ALA A 325 -14.61 0.69 -6.22
CA ALA A 325 -13.67 1.66 -6.79
C ALA A 325 -13.70 3.01 -6.05
N ARG A 326 -14.89 3.49 -5.68
CA ARG A 326 -15.08 4.70 -4.87
C ARG A 326 -14.42 4.58 -3.52
N GLU A 327 -14.73 3.52 -2.77
CA GLU A 327 -14.19 3.37 -1.40
C GLU A 327 -12.67 3.20 -1.43
N PHE A 328 -12.16 2.52 -2.46
CA PHE A 328 -10.74 2.50 -2.71
C PHE A 328 -10.23 3.93 -2.96
N LEU A 329 -10.78 4.70 -3.89
CA LEU A 329 -10.35 6.08 -4.17
C LEU A 329 -10.34 6.97 -2.92
N ARG A 330 -11.38 6.89 -2.08
CA ARG A 330 -11.47 7.63 -0.81
C ARG A 330 -10.36 7.24 0.16
N ASN A 331 -10.14 5.94 0.37
CA ASN A 331 -9.07 5.45 1.24
C ASN A 331 -7.69 5.90 0.74
N ARG A 332 -7.50 5.91 -0.59
CA ARG A 332 -6.27 6.35 -1.24
C ARG A 332 -6.05 7.85 -1.01
N TYR A 333 -7.07 8.67 -1.24
CA TYR A 333 -7.05 10.12 -0.98
C TYR A 333 -6.67 10.43 0.48
N LEU A 334 -7.35 9.81 1.45
CA LEU A 334 -7.05 10.01 2.87
C LEU A 334 -5.64 9.54 3.22
N ASN A 335 -5.16 8.44 2.63
CA ASN A 335 -3.82 7.94 2.89
C ASN A 335 -2.72 8.87 2.35
N VAL A 336 -2.87 9.44 1.16
CA VAL A 336 -1.89 10.40 0.62
C VAL A 336 -1.79 11.61 1.55
N ARG A 337 -2.92 12.17 1.99
CA ARG A 337 -2.95 13.29 2.95
C ARG A 337 -2.37 12.91 4.32
N LEU A 338 -2.62 11.68 4.78
CA LEU A 338 -2.03 11.14 6.00
C LEU A 338 -0.50 11.04 5.88
N VAL A 339 0.01 10.52 4.76
CA VAL A 339 1.45 10.39 4.51
C VAL A 339 2.14 11.75 4.35
N LEU A 340 1.43 12.76 3.82
CA LEU A 340 1.88 14.15 3.70
C LEU A 340 2.04 14.85 5.05
N SER A 341 1.11 14.61 5.96
CA SER A 341 1.06 15.28 7.27
C SER A 341 1.83 14.53 8.36
N ARG A 342 2.00 13.20 8.23
CA ARG A 342 2.70 12.33 9.18
C ARG A 342 4.14 12.74 9.53
N PRO A 343 5.01 13.21 8.61
CA PRO A 343 6.38 13.61 8.95
C PRO A 343 6.45 14.69 10.03
N PHE A 344 5.46 15.59 10.10
CA PHE A 344 5.39 16.65 11.11
C PHE A 344 5.04 16.09 12.49
N LEU A 345 4.10 15.14 12.55
CA LEU A 345 3.80 14.40 13.78
C LEU A 345 5.01 13.58 14.25
N LEU A 346 5.72 12.93 13.32
CA LEU A 346 6.94 12.19 13.65
C LEU A 346 8.03 13.13 14.16
N HIS A 347 8.22 14.28 13.52
CA HIS A 347 9.19 15.27 13.98
C HIS A 347 8.87 15.75 15.40
N LEU A 348 7.59 16.04 15.69
CA LEU A 348 7.13 16.33 17.04
C LEU A 348 7.51 15.19 17.99
N ALA A 349 7.22 13.93 17.65
CA ALA A 349 7.54 12.76 18.48
C ALA A 349 9.04 12.50 18.72
N HIS A 350 9.93 12.92 17.81
CA HIS A 350 11.38 12.75 17.95
C HIS A 350 12.05 13.87 18.76
N GLY A 351 11.42 15.05 18.84
CA GLY A 351 12.04 16.21 19.50
C GLY A 351 12.04 16.12 21.02
N ASN A 352 13.01 16.80 21.65
CA ASN A 352 12.85 17.31 23.02
C ASN A 352 11.77 18.41 22.98
N ALA A 353 10.49 18.02 22.91
CA ALA A 353 9.33 18.90 22.77
C ALA A 353 9.20 19.98 23.88
N LYS A 354 10.08 19.94 24.89
CA LYS A 354 10.19 20.94 25.95
C LYS A 354 10.97 22.21 25.55
N GLN A 355 11.66 22.25 24.40
CA GLN A 355 12.54 23.37 24.03
C GLN A 355 12.34 23.95 22.61
N ARG A 356 11.53 23.34 21.74
CA ARG A 356 11.29 23.84 20.37
C ARG A 356 9.94 24.54 20.24
N ILE A 357 9.96 25.73 19.64
CA ILE A 357 8.78 26.48 19.20
C ILE A 357 8.48 26.02 17.78
N PHE A 358 7.30 25.45 17.55
CA PHE A 358 6.85 25.06 16.21
C PHE A 358 6.27 26.27 15.49
N ALA A 359 6.48 26.34 14.18
CA ALA A 359 5.78 27.33 13.37
C ALA A 359 4.27 26.99 13.35
N PRO A 360 3.37 27.99 13.26
CA PRO A 360 1.92 27.77 13.19
C PRO A 360 1.52 26.77 12.10
N GLU A 361 2.22 26.79 10.97
CA GLU A 361 1.99 25.88 9.84
C GLU A 361 2.36 24.42 10.17
N GLU A 362 3.40 24.20 11.00
CA GLU A 362 3.77 22.87 11.45
C GLU A 362 2.74 22.32 12.44
N GLU A 363 2.25 23.15 13.36
CA GLU A 363 1.16 22.79 14.28
C GLU A 363 -0.11 22.43 13.51
N GLN A 364 -0.46 23.22 12.50
CA GLN A 364 -1.60 22.95 11.61
C GLN A 364 -1.45 21.59 10.91
N MET A 365 -0.24 21.23 10.46
CA MET A 365 -0.02 19.95 9.80
C MET A 365 -0.10 18.76 10.76
N ILE A 366 0.34 18.93 12.02
CA ILE A 366 0.20 17.93 13.08
C ILE A 366 -1.28 17.67 13.39
N ASP A 367 -2.08 18.73 13.53
CA ASP A 367 -3.52 18.62 13.78
C ASP A 367 -4.25 18.03 12.57
N THR A 368 -3.86 18.42 11.36
CA THR A 368 -4.32 17.82 10.10
C THR A 368 -4.08 16.30 10.08
N CYS A 369 -2.87 15.84 10.45
CA CYS A 369 -2.53 14.41 10.53
C CYS A 369 -3.47 13.63 11.46
N ARG A 370 -3.73 14.16 12.65
CA ARG A 370 -4.64 13.56 13.64
C ARG A 370 -6.09 13.55 13.17
N SER A 371 -6.52 14.63 12.53
CA SER A 371 -7.88 14.75 11.97
C SER A 371 -8.11 13.76 10.84
N ILE A 372 -7.16 13.64 9.88
CA ILE A 372 -7.26 12.70 8.76
C ILE A 372 -7.26 11.25 9.26
N ALA A 373 -6.46 10.93 10.29
CA ALA A 373 -6.47 9.59 10.86
C ALA A 373 -7.84 9.22 11.45
N ALA A 374 -8.48 10.15 12.18
CA ALA A 374 -9.83 9.95 12.70
C ALA A 374 -10.86 9.82 11.57
N GLU A 375 -10.79 10.69 10.55
CA GLU A 375 -11.65 10.65 9.37
C GLU A 375 -11.50 9.33 8.60
N ALA A 376 -10.29 8.81 8.44
CA ALA A 376 -10.02 7.54 7.77
C ALA A 376 -10.60 6.35 8.54
N ILE A 377 -10.47 6.34 9.87
CA ILE A 377 -11.10 5.31 10.72
C ILE A 377 -12.63 5.37 10.54
N ASP A 378 -13.22 6.56 10.66
CA ASP A 378 -14.67 6.75 10.56
C ASP A 378 -15.22 6.40 9.17
N ALA A 379 -14.51 6.77 8.10
CA ALA A 379 -14.90 6.46 6.73
C ALA A 379 -14.89 4.93 6.49
N ILE A 380 -13.86 4.22 6.95
CA ILE A 380 -13.78 2.76 6.83
C ILE A 380 -14.87 2.10 7.67
N THR A 381 -15.10 2.58 8.90
CA THR A 381 -16.20 2.11 9.76
C THR A 381 -17.55 2.21 9.07
N LEU A 382 -17.82 3.33 8.38
CA LEU A 382 -19.13 3.61 7.80
C LEU A 382 -19.35 2.91 6.44
N HIS A 383 -18.29 2.65 5.68
CA HIS A 383 -18.43 2.32 4.26
C HIS A 383 -17.78 1.01 3.81
N TRP A 384 -17.14 0.26 4.69
CA TRP A 384 -16.62 -1.06 4.33
C TRP A 384 -17.75 -2.00 3.86
N THR A 385 -17.43 -2.91 2.95
CA THR A 385 -18.39 -3.90 2.44
C THR A 385 -17.83 -5.32 2.57
N PRO A 386 -18.70 -6.34 2.74
CA PRO A 386 -18.31 -7.74 2.79
C PRO A 386 -17.78 -8.22 1.42
N ASN A 387 -16.54 -7.85 1.14
CA ASN A 387 -15.84 -8.11 -0.11
C ASN A 387 -14.35 -8.29 0.19
N HIS A 388 -13.76 -9.42 -0.24
CA HIS A 388 -12.37 -9.75 0.12
C HIS A 388 -11.34 -8.74 -0.40
N ILE A 389 -11.56 -8.15 -1.58
CA ILE A 389 -10.65 -7.14 -2.15
C ILE A 389 -10.78 -5.84 -1.38
N HIS A 390 -12.00 -5.40 -1.11
CA HIS A 390 -12.25 -4.18 -0.35
C HIS A 390 -11.70 -4.31 1.07
N VAL A 391 -12.04 -5.39 1.78
CA VAL A 391 -11.59 -5.63 3.16
C VAL A 391 -10.07 -5.73 3.27
N TRP A 392 -9.41 -6.42 2.35
CA TRP A 392 -7.94 -6.49 2.34
C TRP A 392 -7.32 -5.08 2.26
N ASN A 393 -7.85 -4.21 1.41
CA ASN A 393 -7.36 -2.85 1.27
C ASN A 393 -7.74 -1.98 2.47
N SER A 394 -8.99 -2.00 2.92
CA SER A 394 -9.48 -1.24 4.07
C SER A 394 -8.74 -1.62 5.35
N ALA A 395 -8.46 -2.90 5.58
CA ALA A 395 -7.64 -3.34 6.72
C ALA A 395 -6.23 -2.75 6.70
N TRP A 396 -5.62 -2.63 5.52
CA TRP A 396 -4.31 -2.00 5.35
C TRP A 396 -4.36 -0.49 5.65
N TYR A 397 -5.33 0.24 5.10
CA TYR A 397 -5.50 1.67 5.36
C TYR A 397 -5.87 1.95 6.82
N LEU A 398 -6.72 1.10 7.42
CA LEU A 398 -7.11 1.21 8.81
C LEU A 398 -5.91 1.05 9.75
N PHE A 399 -5.02 0.08 9.45
CA PHE A 399 -3.75 -0.09 10.18
C PHE A 399 -2.90 1.18 10.12
N GLN A 400 -2.73 1.78 8.93
CA GLN A 400 -1.99 3.04 8.75
C GLN A 400 -2.59 4.19 9.56
N ALA A 401 -3.92 4.30 9.58
CA ALA A 401 -4.63 5.35 10.32
C ALA A 401 -4.50 5.17 11.84
N CYS A 402 -4.60 3.94 12.35
CA CYS A 402 -4.49 3.62 13.79
C CYS A 402 -3.15 4.04 14.41
N MET A 403 -2.10 4.16 13.61
CA MET A 403 -0.75 4.43 14.09
C MET A 403 -0.57 5.87 14.57
N VAL A 404 -1.39 6.79 14.06
CA VAL A 404 -1.42 8.20 14.47
C VAL A 404 -2.01 8.41 15.88
N PRO A 405 -3.20 7.89 16.22
CA PRO A 405 -3.71 7.95 17.60
C PRO A 405 -2.84 7.14 18.56
N LEU A 406 -2.29 5.98 18.16
CA LEU A 406 -1.32 5.24 18.99
C LEU A 406 -0.09 6.08 19.34
N LEU A 407 0.53 6.70 18.34
CA LEU A 407 1.68 7.58 18.56
C LEU A 407 1.28 8.81 19.40
N SER A 408 0.12 9.39 19.16
CA SER A 408 -0.36 10.56 19.92
C SER A 408 -0.61 10.24 21.40
N ILE A 409 -1.15 9.06 21.71
CA ILE A 409 -1.29 8.58 23.10
C ILE A 409 0.11 8.39 23.71
N ALA A 410 1.02 7.71 23.02
CA ALA A 410 2.39 7.49 23.51
C ALA A 410 3.14 8.81 23.82
N MET A 411 2.94 9.86 23.00
CA MET A 411 3.53 11.17 23.24
C MET A 411 2.95 11.85 24.48
N GLU A 412 1.63 11.87 24.65
CA GLU A 412 1.00 12.47 25.83
C GLU A 412 1.37 11.72 27.11
N THR A 413 1.41 10.39 27.07
CA THR A 413 1.80 9.57 28.23
C THR A 413 3.27 9.69 28.58
N ALA A 414 4.16 9.84 27.60
CA ALA A 414 5.59 10.01 27.84
C ALA A 414 5.94 11.43 28.34
N TRP A 415 5.31 12.48 27.79
CA TRP A 415 5.72 13.86 28.09
C TRP A 415 4.97 14.51 29.25
N ARG A 416 3.65 14.28 29.34
CA ARG A 416 2.78 14.98 30.29
C ARG A 416 1.62 14.08 30.77
N PRO A 417 1.92 13.04 31.58
CA PRO A 417 0.92 12.11 32.07
C PRO A 417 -0.28 12.83 32.72
N GLY A 418 -1.50 12.52 32.26
CA GLY A 418 -2.74 13.03 32.86
C GLY A 418 -3.08 14.49 32.59
N MET A 419 -2.29 15.23 31.80
CA MET A 419 -2.53 16.67 31.58
C MET A 419 -3.69 16.96 30.61
N PHE A 420 -3.90 16.11 29.60
CA PHE A 420 -4.96 16.25 28.61
C PHE A 420 -5.82 14.97 28.46
N PRO A 421 -6.54 14.54 29.51
CA PRO A 421 -7.26 13.26 29.52
C PRO A 421 -8.28 13.16 28.38
N LYS A 422 -9.02 14.25 28.11
CA LYS A 422 -10.02 14.30 27.02
C LYS A 422 -9.45 14.03 25.62
N ARG A 423 -8.16 14.33 25.38
CA ARG A 423 -7.51 14.05 24.08
C ARG A 423 -7.21 12.55 23.96
N VAL A 424 -6.65 11.98 25.03
CA VAL A 424 -6.37 10.54 25.13
C VAL A 424 -7.66 9.73 25.00
N ASP A 425 -8.76 10.17 25.63
CA ASP A 425 -10.07 9.53 25.54
C ASP A 425 -10.60 9.47 24.10
N ARG A 426 -10.44 10.57 23.35
CA ARG A 426 -10.85 10.63 21.93
C ARG A 426 -10.06 9.66 21.07
N TRP A 427 -8.73 9.64 21.20
CA TRP A 427 -7.89 8.70 20.43
C TRP A 427 -8.13 7.25 20.82
N SER A 428 -8.36 6.99 22.11
CA SER A 428 -8.73 5.67 22.62
C SER A 428 -10.06 5.21 22.02
N ALA A 429 -11.07 6.09 21.96
CA ALA A 429 -12.35 5.78 21.33
C ALA A 429 -12.21 5.48 19.82
N SER A 430 -11.37 6.23 19.09
CA SER A 430 -11.05 5.93 17.68
C SER A 430 -10.38 4.56 17.52
N LEU A 431 -9.46 4.18 18.42
CA LEU A 431 -8.79 2.88 18.39
C LEU A 431 -9.73 1.72 18.73
N THR A 432 -10.61 1.89 19.73
CA THR A 432 -11.64 0.90 20.04
C THR A 432 -12.55 0.68 18.84
N LYS A 433 -13.04 1.76 18.21
CA LYS A 433 -13.83 1.69 16.98
C LYS A 433 -13.11 0.93 15.87
N ALA A 434 -11.82 1.21 15.67
CA ALA A 434 -11.02 0.49 14.67
C ALA A 434 -10.90 -1.02 14.98
N LEU A 435 -10.70 -1.38 16.25
CA LEU A 435 -10.62 -2.78 16.68
C LEU A 435 -11.95 -3.53 16.49
N ASP A 436 -13.08 -2.88 16.78
CA ASP A 436 -14.40 -3.43 16.52
C ASP A 436 -14.59 -3.72 15.02
N ILE A 437 -14.20 -2.78 14.16
CA ILE A 437 -14.32 -2.95 12.71
C ILE A 437 -13.34 -3.99 12.17
N PHE A 438 -12.14 -4.12 12.74
CA PHE A 438 -11.28 -5.26 12.43
C PHE A 438 -11.93 -6.61 12.79
N ASN A 439 -12.66 -6.68 13.90
CA ASN A 439 -13.37 -7.89 14.29
C ASN A 439 -14.52 -8.20 13.32
N ASP A 440 -15.27 -7.19 12.89
CA ASP A 440 -16.35 -7.35 11.91
C ASP A 440 -15.83 -7.80 10.53
N MET A 441 -14.68 -7.26 10.11
CA MET A 441 -14.03 -7.61 8.85
C MET A 441 -13.36 -9.00 8.88
N LYS A 442 -13.14 -9.59 10.07
CA LYS A 442 -12.36 -10.83 10.26
C LYS A 442 -12.74 -11.99 9.32
N PRO A 443 -14.03 -12.28 9.02
CA PRO A 443 -14.39 -13.37 8.09
C PRO A 443 -13.91 -13.14 6.64
N TRP A 444 -13.63 -11.90 6.27
CA TRP A 444 -13.23 -11.48 4.92
C TRP A 444 -11.73 -11.20 4.80
N MET A 445 -11.05 -11.04 5.93
CA MET A 445 -9.60 -10.85 6.01
C MET A 445 -8.84 -12.13 5.67
N ARG A 446 -7.57 -11.98 5.30
CA ARG A 446 -6.70 -13.13 5.06
C ARG A 446 -6.42 -13.81 6.40
N GLY A 447 -6.32 -15.13 6.41
CA GLY A 447 -5.91 -15.87 7.62
C GLY A 447 -4.52 -15.46 8.14
N SER A 448 -3.69 -14.89 7.27
CA SER A 448 -2.37 -14.35 7.60
C SER A 448 -2.39 -12.89 8.06
N ASP A 449 -3.52 -12.19 8.00
CA ASP A 449 -3.58 -10.79 8.45
C ASP A 449 -3.44 -10.71 9.97
N ARG A 450 -2.60 -9.76 10.42
CA ARG A 450 -2.25 -9.56 11.83
C ARG A 450 -2.42 -8.11 12.30
N ALA A 451 -2.90 -7.23 11.42
CA ALA A 451 -3.07 -5.80 11.69
C ALA A 451 -3.88 -5.53 12.97
N ALA A 452 -5.05 -6.19 13.12
CA ALA A 452 -5.92 -6.03 14.29
C ALA A 452 -5.21 -6.36 15.61
N HIS A 453 -4.53 -7.50 15.65
CA HIS A 453 -3.83 -7.95 16.84
C HIS A 453 -2.64 -7.05 17.18
N MET A 454 -1.91 -6.58 16.16
CA MET A 454 -0.81 -5.63 16.34
C MET A 454 -1.33 -4.31 16.92
N VAL A 455 -2.42 -3.75 16.37
CA VAL A 455 -3.04 -2.53 16.90
C VAL A 455 -3.50 -2.74 18.35
N ALA A 456 -4.14 -3.86 18.67
CA ALA A 456 -4.57 -4.17 20.04
C ALA A 456 -3.37 -4.26 21.01
N THR A 457 -2.30 -4.93 20.60
CA THR A 457 -1.07 -5.10 21.40
C THR A 457 -0.42 -3.75 21.70
N LEU A 458 -0.27 -2.91 20.68
CA LEU A 458 0.29 -1.57 20.83
C LEU A 458 -0.63 -0.68 21.68
N PHE A 459 -1.94 -0.77 21.48
CA PHE A 459 -2.91 0.03 22.22
C PHE A 459 -2.88 -0.30 23.72
N GLN A 460 -2.83 -1.59 24.07
CA GLN A 460 -2.64 -2.01 25.45
C GLN A 460 -1.31 -1.51 26.03
N ALA A 461 -0.23 -1.57 25.25
CA ALA A 461 1.08 -1.12 25.72
C ALA A 461 1.10 0.37 26.07
N VAL A 462 0.52 1.22 25.23
CA VAL A 462 0.51 2.69 25.45
C VAL A 462 -0.48 3.13 26.53
N THR A 463 -1.49 2.31 26.84
CA THR A 463 -2.49 2.59 27.88
C THR A 463 -2.10 2.04 29.26
N VAL A 464 -1.45 0.87 29.37
CA VAL A 464 -1.01 0.30 30.67
C VAL A 464 0.06 1.16 31.35
N THR A 465 0.86 1.92 30.59
CA THR A 465 1.76 2.94 31.14
C THR A 465 1.04 4.08 31.88
N VAL A 466 -0.28 4.22 31.73
CA VAL A 466 -1.10 5.19 32.47
C VAL A 466 -1.42 4.70 33.89
N GLU A 467 -1.50 3.38 34.13
CA GLU A 467 -1.92 2.82 35.42
C GLU A 467 -0.74 2.51 36.37
N ASN A 468 0.44 2.18 35.83
CA ASN A 468 1.60 1.75 36.63
C ASN A 468 2.63 2.85 36.97
N GLN A 469 2.32 4.14 36.77
CA GLN A 469 3.22 5.23 37.20
C GLN A 469 3.22 5.51 38.72
N VAL A 470 2.60 4.66 39.54
CA VAL A 470 2.77 4.64 41.00
C VAL A 470 3.80 3.59 41.40
N ARG A 471 5.08 3.82 41.07
CA ARG A 471 6.29 3.48 41.86
C ARG A 471 7.55 3.61 40.98
N PRO A 472 8.49 4.51 41.33
CA PRO A 472 9.84 4.43 40.78
C PRO A 472 10.62 3.38 41.58
N SER A 473 10.90 2.22 40.99
CA SER A 473 11.97 1.36 41.49
C SER A 473 13.27 1.76 40.81
N THR A 474 14.14 2.38 41.59
CA THR A 474 15.53 2.72 41.30
C THR A 474 16.40 1.47 41.14
N SER A 475 17.11 1.34 40.02
CA SER A 475 18.49 0.83 39.93
C SER A 475 18.99 0.90 38.46
N PRO A 476 20.32 0.98 38.25
CA PRO A 476 20.91 1.96 37.33
C PRO A 476 21.36 1.36 35.99
N GLU A 477 21.60 2.27 35.04
CA GLU A 477 22.63 2.21 34.00
C GLU A 477 23.06 0.80 33.57
N GLY A 478 22.28 0.23 32.66
CA GLY A 478 22.69 -0.89 31.84
C GLY A 478 22.06 -0.70 30.48
N ALA A 479 22.87 -0.32 29.49
CA ALA A 479 22.51 -0.39 28.10
C ALA A 479 22.22 -1.86 27.76
N TRP A 480 20.95 -2.27 27.87
CA TRP A 480 20.51 -3.57 27.37
C TRP A 480 20.36 -3.43 25.86
N GLU A 481 21.48 -3.53 25.15
CA GLU A 481 21.48 -3.97 23.75
C GLU A 481 20.83 -5.36 23.72
N LEU A 482 19.53 -5.40 23.43
CA LEU A 482 18.77 -6.63 23.30
C LEU A 482 18.91 -7.12 21.84
N PRO A 483 19.58 -8.26 21.58
CA PRO A 483 19.85 -8.71 20.21
C PRO A 483 18.56 -9.20 19.55
N GLY A 484 18.22 -8.65 18.38
CA GLY A 484 17.12 -9.17 17.54
C GLY A 484 16.30 -8.12 16.81
N TRP A 485 16.33 -6.87 17.26
CA TRP A 485 15.85 -5.74 16.48
C TRP A 485 17.04 -5.11 15.76
N CYS A 486 16.95 -4.98 14.45
CA CYS A 486 17.97 -4.29 13.67
C CYS A 486 17.83 -2.79 13.95
N ASP A 487 18.33 -2.34 15.10
CA ASP A 487 18.43 -0.91 15.43
C ASP A 487 19.25 -0.18 14.33
N GLU A 488 20.06 -0.89 13.54
CA GLU A 488 20.74 -0.37 12.32
C GLU A 488 19.77 0.14 11.24
N GLN A 489 18.61 -0.48 10.97
CA GLN A 489 17.70 0.03 9.92
C GLN A 489 17.02 1.36 10.29
N LEU A 490 16.86 1.63 11.60
CA LEU A 490 16.35 2.90 12.12
C LEU A 490 17.46 3.90 12.43
N ALA A 491 18.70 3.43 12.61
CA ALA A 491 19.91 4.23 12.77
C ALA A 491 20.51 4.71 11.42
N ASP A 492 20.29 3.97 10.33
CA ASP A 492 20.69 4.34 8.96
C ASP A 492 19.79 5.42 8.34
N ILE A 493 18.57 5.62 8.88
CA ILE A 493 17.82 6.85 8.61
C ILE A 493 18.51 7.92 9.44
N ASP A 494 19.38 8.72 8.80
CA ASP A 494 19.94 9.91 9.43
C ASP A 494 18.82 10.90 9.72
N TRP A 495 18.18 10.71 10.87
CA TRP A 495 17.13 11.57 11.37
C TRP A 495 17.65 13.01 11.48
N ASN A 496 18.94 13.25 11.67
CA ASN A 496 19.46 14.62 11.64
C ASN A 496 19.40 15.24 10.23
N MET A 497 19.54 14.48 9.14
CA MET A 497 19.31 14.98 7.77
C MET A 497 17.85 15.37 7.51
N PHE A 498 16.89 14.69 8.14
CA PHE A 498 15.45 14.99 8.00
C PHE A 498 14.91 15.96 9.07
N LEU A 499 15.60 16.13 10.20
CA LEU A 499 15.14 16.86 11.39
C LEU A 499 16.03 18.06 11.78
N SER A 500 17.17 18.30 11.12
CA SER A 500 18.01 19.49 11.32
C SER A 500 17.80 20.54 10.22
N GLU A 501 17.65 21.81 10.61
CA GLU A 501 17.70 22.95 9.69
C GLU A 501 19.15 23.37 9.36
N GLU A 502 20.15 22.81 10.07
CA GLU A 502 21.49 23.42 10.16
C GLU A 502 22.51 22.99 9.09
N ASN A 503 22.22 22.00 8.23
CA ASN A 503 23.21 21.60 7.21
C ASN A 503 23.12 22.38 5.88
N ALA A 504 22.62 23.62 5.92
CA ALA A 504 22.63 24.52 4.77
C ALA A 504 23.94 25.34 4.62
N PHE A 505 24.88 25.29 5.58
CA PHE A 505 26.04 26.22 5.55
C PHE A 505 27.46 25.64 5.61
N ASN A 506 27.69 24.33 5.83
CA ASN A 506 29.05 23.82 6.08
C ASN A 506 29.60 22.74 5.13
N VAL A 507 28.98 22.48 3.97
CA VAL A 507 29.52 21.47 3.01
C VAL A 507 30.39 22.08 1.90
N TRP A 508 30.67 23.39 1.92
CA TRP A 508 31.53 24.05 0.92
C TRP A 508 32.70 24.87 1.49
N GLN A 509 33.17 24.58 2.69
CA GLN A 509 34.42 25.14 3.21
C GLN A 509 35.27 24.04 3.85
N THR A 510 35.89 23.19 3.03
CA THR A 510 37.10 22.43 3.37
C THR A 510 37.68 21.75 2.13
N GLN A 511 37.80 22.49 1.03
CA GLN A 511 38.80 22.21 -0.02
C GLN A 511 39.25 23.54 -0.63
N SER A 512 40.27 24.14 -0.02
CA SER A 512 41.18 25.10 -0.65
C SER A 512 42.58 24.84 -0.11
#